data_AF-A0A925AKM5-F1
#
_entry.id   AF-A0A925AKM5-F1
#
_cell.length_a   1.000
_cell.length_b   1.000
_cell.length_c   1.000
_cell.angle_alpha   90.00
_cell.angle_beta   90.00
_cell.angle_gamma   90.00
#
_symmetry.space_group_name_H-M   'P 1'
#
loop_
_entity.id
_entity.type
_entity.pdbx_description
1 polymer ?
#
loop_
_entity_poly.entity_id
_entity_poly.type
_entity_poly.pdbx_seq_one_letter_code
_entity_poly.pdbx_strand_id
1 'polypeptide(L)'
;TAKWAHVLERMGHTCFYFAGECDRPAEISYVVPEAFYRHPTIDAINQIVYTGSWGEIQRDAEIEELTQDFFSVFVRPAHITRQVQEIKDYFKAHLYKFAQQFKLEALITENALTIPINLPLGLAITAFLPCLPVPTKPVPSTQSSKSA
;
A
#
# COMPACT_ATOMS: atom_id res chain seq x y z
N THR A 1 13.03 -4.15 8.97
CA THR A 1 12.43 -2.92 9.52
C THR A 1 13.31 -2.13 10.49
N ALA A 2 14.18 -2.73 11.32
CA ALA A 2 14.96 -1.94 12.29
C ALA A 2 16.02 -0.98 11.71
N LYS A 3 16.42 -1.15 10.44
CA LYS A 3 17.55 -0.39 9.87
C LYS A 3 17.23 1.08 9.63
N TRP A 4 16.07 1.39 9.03
CA TRP A 4 15.66 2.78 8.77
C TRP A 4 15.22 3.49 10.04
N ALA A 5 14.46 2.80 10.91
CA ALA A 5 14.07 3.34 12.20
C ALA A 5 15.28 3.80 13.02
N HIS A 6 16.31 2.96 13.13
CA HIS A 6 17.53 3.29 13.88
C HIS A 6 18.28 4.50 13.31
N VAL A 7 18.27 4.69 11.99
CA VAL A 7 18.90 5.87 11.35
C VAL A 7 18.07 7.13 11.63
N LEU A 8 16.75 7.06 11.50
CA LEU A 8 15.85 8.20 11.69
C LEU A 8 15.78 8.63 13.15
N GLU A 9 15.77 7.69 14.08
CA GLU A 9 15.84 7.95 15.52
C GLU A 9 17.16 8.67 15.88
N ARG A 10 18.29 8.28 15.28
CA ARG A 10 19.57 8.99 15.43
C ARG A 10 19.56 10.40 14.86
N MET A 11 18.71 10.67 13.87
CA MET A 11 18.50 12.00 13.30
C MET A 11 17.48 12.82 14.11
N GLY A 12 16.94 12.28 15.21
CA GLY A 12 16.01 12.98 16.10
C GLY A 12 14.53 12.83 15.71
N HIS A 13 14.20 11.92 14.79
CA HIS A 13 12.81 11.65 14.38
C HIS A 13 12.19 10.53 15.22
N THR A 14 10.92 10.70 15.59
CA THR A 14 10.13 9.64 16.23
C THR A 14 9.57 8.70 15.17
N CYS A 15 9.78 7.39 15.34
CA CYS A 15 9.28 6.38 14.42
C CYS A 15 8.06 5.66 14.98
N PHE A 16 7.00 5.59 14.16
CA PHE A 16 5.77 4.86 14.44
C PHE A 16 5.61 3.68 13.45
N TYR A 17 4.96 2.61 13.89
CA TYR A 17 4.93 1.35 13.16
C TYR A 17 3.50 0.95 12.81
N PHE A 18 3.24 0.66 11.54
CA PHE A 18 1.99 0.06 11.05
C PHE A 18 2.29 -1.37 10.59
N ALA A 19 1.67 -2.37 11.20
CA ALA A 19 1.98 -3.77 10.90
C ALA A 19 0.81 -4.72 11.21
N GLY A 20 0.83 -5.92 10.62
CA GLY A 20 -0.11 -6.99 10.99
C GLY A 20 0.24 -7.69 12.30
N GLU A 21 1.53 -7.76 12.60
CA GLU A 21 2.06 -8.27 13.86
C GLU A 21 3.19 -7.33 14.29
N CYS A 22 3.21 -6.96 15.57
CA CYS A 22 4.22 -6.05 16.10
C CYS A 22 4.52 -6.36 17.57
N ASP A 23 5.79 -6.55 17.90
CA ASP A 23 6.25 -6.77 19.27
C ASP A 23 6.47 -5.46 20.05
N ARG A 24 6.17 -4.30 19.44
CA ARG A 24 6.41 -2.96 20.01
C ARG A 24 5.18 -2.47 20.78
N PRO A 25 5.38 -1.62 21.81
CA PRO A 25 4.28 -1.09 22.60
C PRO A 25 3.28 -0.31 21.75
N ALA A 26 1.99 -0.40 22.11
CA ALA A 26 0.86 0.22 21.40
C ALA A 26 0.95 1.76 21.30
N GLU A 27 1.80 2.37 22.12
CA GLU A 27 2.10 3.82 22.09
C GLU A 27 2.85 4.24 20.82
N ILE A 28 3.55 3.31 20.17
CA ILE A 28 4.31 3.56 18.93
C ILE A 28 3.91 2.61 17.79
N SER A 29 2.95 1.72 18.02
CA SER A 29 2.51 0.73 17.06
C SER A 29 1.01 0.80 16.80
N TYR A 30 0.64 0.52 15.56
CA TYR A 30 -0.74 0.40 15.11
C TYR A 30 -0.88 -0.94 14.39
N VAL A 31 -1.53 -1.88 15.07
CA VAL A 31 -1.64 -3.26 14.60
C VAL A 31 -2.97 -3.47 13.89
N VAL A 32 -2.91 -3.92 12.65
CA VAL A 32 -4.07 -4.32 11.83
C VAL A 32 -3.83 -5.74 11.35
N PRO A 33 -4.41 -6.78 11.97
CA PRO A 33 -4.08 -8.18 11.68
C PRO A 33 -4.09 -8.54 10.19
N GLU A 34 -5.00 -7.98 9.42
CA GLU A 34 -5.15 -8.17 7.97
C GLU A 34 -3.93 -7.65 7.18
N ALA A 35 -3.15 -6.74 7.73
CA ALA A 35 -1.91 -6.27 7.13
C ALA A 35 -0.80 -7.34 7.16
N PHE A 36 -0.98 -8.42 7.93
CA PHE A 36 -0.08 -9.56 7.91
C PHE A 36 -0.19 -10.29 6.57
N TYR A 37 0.95 -10.57 5.94
CA TYR A 37 0.99 -11.13 4.59
C TYR A 37 0.39 -12.54 4.48
N ARG A 38 0.33 -13.31 5.58
CA ARG A 38 -0.34 -14.62 5.65
C ARG A 38 -1.69 -14.58 6.36
N HIS A 39 -2.31 -13.41 6.45
CA HIS A 39 -3.68 -13.34 6.95
C HIS A 39 -4.59 -14.17 6.02
N PRO A 40 -5.52 -14.99 6.54
CA PRO A 40 -6.32 -15.91 5.71
C PRO A 40 -6.99 -15.25 4.50
N THR A 41 -7.49 -14.02 4.67
CA THR A 41 -8.08 -13.23 3.58
C THR A 41 -7.07 -12.84 2.50
N ILE A 42 -5.84 -12.50 2.89
CA ILE A 42 -4.77 -12.11 1.97
C ILE A 42 -4.25 -13.33 1.22
N ASP A 43 -4.05 -14.44 1.93
CA ASP A 43 -3.67 -15.72 1.32
C ASP A 43 -4.73 -16.19 0.31
N ALA A 44 -6.03 -16.11 0.65
CA ALA A 44 -7.11 -16.45 -0.27
C ALA A 44 -7.07 -15.62 -1.57
N ILE A 45 -6.84 -14.31 -1.46
CA ILE A 45 -6.69 -13.43 -2.63
C ILE A 45 -5.44 -13.79 -3.43
N ASN A 46 -4.32 -14.03 -2.75
CA ASN A 46 -3.07 -14.38 -3.42
C ASN A 46 -3.17 -15.69 -4.19
N GLN A 47 -3.85 -16.70 -3.63
CA GLN A 47 -4.08 -17.96 -4.35
C GLN A 47 -4.85 -17.74 -5.64
N ILE A 48 -5.85 -16.86 -5.62
CA ILE A 48 -6.65 -16.57 -6.82
C ILE A 48 -5.85 -15.73 -7.83
N VAL A 49 -5.07 -14.75 -7.35
CA VAL A 49 -4.31 -13.84 -8.20
C VAL A 49 -3.06 -14.50 -8.82
N TYR A 50 -2.32 -15.30 -8.04
CA TYR A 50 -1.00 -15.82 -8.42
C TYR A 50 -0.98 -17.30 -8.83
N THR A 51 -1.91 -18.14 -8.37
CA THR A 51 -1.88 -19.60 -8.64
C THR A 51 -2.54 -20.00 -9.97
N GLY A 52 -3.02 -19.04 -10.77
CA GLY A 52 -3.31 -19.34 -12.18
C GLY A 52 -4.68 -19.95 -12.48
N SER A 53 -5.61 -20.05 -11.52
CA SER A 53 -7.01 -20.46 -11.78
C SER A 53 -7.81 -19.32 -12.46
N TRP A 54 -7.26 -18.78 -13.54
CA TRP A 54 -7.90 -17.79 -14.38
C TRP A 54 -8.62 -18.52 -15.51
N GLY A 55 -9.89 -18.86 -15.27
CA GLY A 55 -10.86 -19.27 -16.29
C GLY A 55 -10.44 -20.42 -17.20
N GLU A 56 -11.08 -21.58 -17.07
CA GLU A 56 -11.37 -22.39 -18.25
C GLU A 56 -12.21 -21.50 -19.18
N ILE A 57 -11.56 -20.87 -20.15
CA ILE A 57 -12.27 -20.15 -21.22
C ILE A 57 -12.96 -21.24 -22.04
N GLN A 58 -14.29 -21.17 -22.10
CA GLN A 58 -15.06 -21.84 -23.14
C GLN A 58 -14.59 -21.23 -24.48
N ARG A 59 -13.71 -21.94 -25.18
CA ARG A 59 -13.12 -21.50 -26.44
C ARG A 59 -14.21 -21.49 -27.51
N ASP A 60 -14.78 -20.33 -27.80
CA ASP A 60 -15.43 -20.11 -29.09
C ASP A 60 -14.30 -19.90 -30.13
N ALA A 61 -14.34 -20.69 -31.19
CA ALA A 61 -13.21 -21.06 -32.04
C ALA A 61 -12.61 -19.96 -32.96
N GLU A 62 -12.88 -18.68 -32.72
CA GLU A 62 -12.45 -17.58 -33.62
C GLU A 62 -11.32 -16.69 -33.07
N ILE A 63 -10.87 -16.88 -31.82
CA ILE A 63 -9.81 -16.05 -31.22
C ILE A 63 -8.52 -16.84 -30.97
N GLU A 64 -8.11 -17.65 -31.95
CA GLU A 64 -6.90 -18.47 -31.86
C GLU A 64 -5.66 -17.79 -32.49
N GLU A 65 -5.85 -16.77 -33.34
CA GLU A 65 -4.75 -16.11 -34.07
C GLU A 65 -4.20 -14.83 -33.41
N LEU A 66 -4.89 -14.23 -32.45
CA LEU A 66 -4.45 -12.97 -31.79
C LEU A 66 -3.72 -13.19 -30.46
N THR A 67 -3.58 -14.43 -30.01
CA THR A 67 -3.17 -14.79 -28.64
C THR A 67 -1.78 -15.43 -28.55
N GLN A 68 -0.90 -15.18 -29.53
CA GLN A 68 0.42 -15.81 -29.56
C GLN A 68 1.52 -15.03 -28.83
N ASP A 69 1.30 -13.81 -28.37
CA ASP A 69 2.34 -13.01 -27.71
C ASP A 69 1.89 -12.47 -26.34
N PHE A 70 2.27 -13.18 -25.28
CA PHE A 70 2.42 -12.72 -23.89
C PHE A 70 1.21 -12.32 -23.04
N PHE A 71 -0.01 -12.27 -23.57
CA PHE A 71 -1.21 -12.09 -22.75
C PHE A 71 -2.22 -13.20 -23.06
N SER A 72 -2.18 -14.29 -22.28
CA SER A 72 -3.39 -15.09 -22.13
C SER A 72 -4.50 -14.14 -21.73
N VAL A 73 -5.67 -14.23 -22.36
CA VAL A 73 -6.82 -13.35 -22.11
C VAL A 73 -7.35 -13.65 -20.69
N PHE A 74 -6.66 -13.13 -19.68
CA PHE A 74 -6.97 -13.33 -18.28
C PHE A 74 -8.09 -12.37 -17.89
N VAL A 75 -9.35 -12.81 -18.00
CA VAL A 75 -10.49 -12.00 -17.54
C VAL A 75 -10.59 -12.12 -16.02
N ARG A 76 -10.36 -11.01 -15.30
CA ARG A 76 -10.50 -10.94 -13.85
C ARG A 76 -11.97 -11.04 -13.43
N PRO A 77 -12.35 -12.01 -12.58
CA PRO A 77 -13.71 -12.05 -12.05
C PRO A 77 -14.03 -10.76 -11.27
N ALA A 78 -15.21 -10.18 -11.54
CA ALA A 78 -15.62 -8.92 -10.91
C ALA A 78 -15.67 -8.99 -9.37
N HIS A 79 -16.00 -10.17 -8.82
CA HIS A 79 -16.05 -10.38 -7.37
C HIS A 79 -14.67 -10.27 -6.70
N ILE A 80 -13.60 -10.71 -7.36
CA ILE A 80 -12.23 -10.58 -6.85
C ILE A 80 -11.79 -9.11 -6.86
N THR A 81 -12.08 -8.39 -7.94
CA THR A 81 -11.84 -6.95 -7.98
C THR A 81 -12.55 -6.24 -6.82
N ARG A 82 -13.82 -6.57 -6.59
CA ARG A 82 -14.60 -5.99 -5.50
C ARG A 82 -13.98 -6.28 -4.12
N GLN A 83 -13.62 -7.53 -3.86
CA GLN A 83 -12.97 -7.92 -2.59
C GLN A 83 -11.66 -7.17 -2.37
N VAL A 84 -10.81 -7.06 -3.40
CA VAL A 84 -9.57 -6.30 -3.33
C VAL A 84 -9.85 -4.82 -3.03
N GLN A 85 -10.87 -4.23 -3.65
CA GLN A 85 -11.26 -2.83 -3.39
C GLN A 85 -11.78 -2.64 -1.96
N GLU A 86 -12.62 -3.55 -1.45
CA GLU A 86 -13.17 -3.48 -0.08
C GLU A 86 -12.05 -3.53 0.97
N ILE A 87 -11.09 -4.45 0.82
CA ILE A 87 -9.94 -4.56 1.74
C ILE A 87 -9.00 -3.36 1.58
N LYS A 88 -8.80 -2.86 0.35
CA LYS A 88 -8.02 -1.65 0.10
C LYS A 88 -8.66 -0.43 0.80
N ASP A 89 -9.98 -0.27 0.74
CA ASP A 89 -10.68 0.83 1.42
C ASP A 89 -10.60 0.68 2.96
N TYR A 90 -10.67 -0.55 3.46
CA TYR A 90 -10.42 -0.88 4.87
C TYR A 90 -9.02 -0.44 5.31
N PHE A 91 -7.96 -0.84 4.59
CA PHE A 91 -6.60 -0.41 4.91
C PHE A 91 -6.42 1.09 4.80
N LYS A 92 -7.00 1.72 3.77
CA LYS A 92 -6.97 3.17 3.60
C LYS A 92 -7.55 3.89 4.82
N ALA A 93 -8.68 3.44 5.35
CA ALA A 93 -9.26 4.01 6.56
C ALA A 93 -8.34 3.85 7.78
N HIS A 94 -7.67 2.70 7.94
CA HIS A 94 -6.69 2.50 9.00
C HIS A 94 -5.44 3.36 8.84
N LEU A 95 -4.93 3.54 7.62
CA LEU A 95 -3.81 4.44 7.33
C LEU A 95 -4.15 5.90 7.67
N TYR A 96 -5.38 6.36 7.41
CA TYR A 96 -5.80 7.69 7.86
C TYR A 96 -5.85 7.81 9.39
N LYS A 97 -6.41 6.82 10.09
CA LYS A 97 -6.44 6.82 11.56
C LYS A 97 -5.03 6.83 12.14
N PHE A 98 -4.14 6.01 11.58
CA PHE A 98 -2.73 5.96 11.94
C PHE A 98 -2.06 7.33 11.72
N ALA A 99 -2.27 7.94 10.55
CA ALA A 99 -1.68 9.24 10.22
C ALA A 99 -2.18 10.38 11.11
N GLN A 100 -3.46 10.37 11.48
CA GLN A 100 -4.05 11.37 12.39
C GLN A 100 -3.61 11.17 13.84
N GLN A 101 -3.59 9.92 14.32
CA GLN A 101 -3.21 9.58 15.69
C GLN A 101 -1.76 9.99 15.99
N PHE A 102 -0.86 9.72 15.05
CA PHE A 102 0.58 9.95 15.22
C PHE A 102 1.10 11.21 14.52
N LYS A 103 0.23 11.97 13.84
CA LYS A 103 0.56 13.19 13.09
C LYS A 103 1.76 12.99 12.15
N LEU A 104 1.64 12.01 11.27
CA LEU A 104 2.76 11.59 10.41
C LEU A 104 3.13 12.66 9.38
N GLU A 105 4.43 12.96 9.29
CA GLU A 105 5.00 13.87 8.28
C GLU A 105 5.61 13.11 7.10
N ALA A 106 5.99 11.85 7.30
CA ALA A 106 6.59 11.00 6.28
C ALA A 106 6.14 9.54 6.47
N LEU A 107 6.00 8.82 5.35
CA LEU A 107 5.67 7.39 5.33
C LEU A 107 6.79 6.63 4.63
N ILE A 108 7.33 5.60 5.30
CA ILE A 108 8.34 4.70 4.74
C ILE A 108 7.74 3.32 4.60
N THR A 109 7.68 2.83 3.37
CA THR A 109 7.06 1.54 3.04
C THR A 109 8.16 0.51 2.75
N GLU A 110 8.38 -0.44 3.65
CA GLU A 110 9.30 -1.56 3.40
C GLU A 110 8.54 -2.75 2.82
N ASN A 111 8.95 -3.25 1.65
CA ASN A 111 8.46 -4.48 1.01
C ASN A 111 6.93 -4.59 0.79
N ALA A 112 6.17 -3.51 0.98
CA ALA A 112 4.73 -3.47 0.72
C ALA A 112 4.37 -3.16 -0.75
N LEU A 113 5.30 -2.53 -1.49
CA LEU A 113 5.09 -2.08 -2.87
C LEU A 113 5.90 -2.88 -3.91
N THR A 114 6.76 -3.81 -3.49
CA THR A 114 7.65 -4.57 -4.37
C THR A 114 7.20 -6.04 -4.36
N ILE A 115 6.57 -6.49 -5.45
CA ILE A 115 5.92 -7.82 -5.58
C ILE A 115 4.98 -8.07 -4.38
N PRO A 116 3.85 -7.34 -4.31
CA PRO A 116 3.07 -7.25 -3.09
C PRO A 116 2.39 -8.57 -2.75
N ILE A 117 2.89 -9.25 -1.72
CA ILE A 117 2.18 -10.37 -1.07
C ILE A 117 0.90 -9.86 -0.39
N ASN A 118 0.76 -8.55 -0.16
CA ASN A 118 -0.49 -7.93 0.26
C ASN A 118 -0.93 -6.89 -0.78
N LEU A 119 -1.47 -7.37 -1.91
CA LEU A 119 -1.91 -6.52 -3.01
C LEU A 119 -2.89 -5.40 -2.58
N PRO A 120 -3.93 -5.67 -1.74
CA PRO A 120 -4.82 -4.62 -1.27
C PRO A 120 -4.11 -3.54 -0.44
N LEU A 121 -3.16 -3.92 0.42
CA LEU A 121 -2.38 -2.97 1.22
C LEU A 121 -1.50 -2.08 0.34
N GLY A 122 -0.84 -2.65 -0.67
CA GLY A 122 -0.04 -1.88 -1.63
C GLY A 122 -0.89 -0.83 -2.36
N LEU A 123 -2.08 -1.22 -2.83
CA LEU A 123 -3.03 -0.30 -3.46
C LEU A 123 -3.52 0.79 -2.50
N ALA A 124 -3.79 0.43 -1.24
CA ALA A 124 -4.23 1.38 -0.22
C ALA A 124 -3.15 2.43 0.08
N ILE A 125 -1.89 2.01 0.20
CA ILE A 125 -0.74 2.90 0.40
C ILE A 125 -0.61 3.87 -0.79
N THR A 126 -0.64 3.37 -2.03
CA THR A 126 -0.55 4.24 -3.22
C THR A 126 -1.70 5.24 -3.29
N ALA A 127 -2.91 4.84 -2.90
CA ALA A 127 -4.06 5.74 -2.83
C ALA A 127 -4.01 6.74 -1.65
N PHE A 128 -3.18 6.47 -0.64
CA PHE A 128 -3.00 7.31 0.54
C PHE A 128 -1.90 8.37 0.37
N LEU A 129 -0.84 8.08 -0.41
CA LEU A 129 0.30 9.00 -0.61
C LEU A 129 -0.08 10.44 -0.99
N PRO A 130 -1.07 10.72 -1.88
CA PRO A 130 -1.47 12.10 -2.20
C PRO A 130 -2.06 12.88 -1.02
N CYS A 131 -2.48 12.20 0.04
CA CYS A 131 -3.09 12.82 1.22
C CYS A 131 -2.07 13.15 2.31
N LEU A 132 -0.80 12.77 2.15
CA LEU A 132 0.25 13.25 3.04
C LEU A 132 0.53 14.72 2.73
N PRO A 133 0.68 15.58 3.76
CA PRO A 133 1.13 16.94 3.54
C PRO A 133 2.49 16.89 2.85
N VAL A 134 2.57 17.45 1.65
CA VAL A 134 3.85 17.59 0.96
C VAL A 134 4.73 18.52 1.82
N PRO A 135 5.98 18.16 2.14
CA PRO A 135 6.87 19.04 2.88
C PRO A 135 7.20 20.26 2.02
N THR A 136 6.36 21.29 2.09
CA THR A 136 6.63 22.57 1.47
C THR A 136 7.60 23.33 2.37
N LYS A 137 8.86 23.44 1.95
CA LYS A 137 9.77 24.42 2.55
C LYS A 137 9.12 25.81 2.46
N PRO A 138 9.20 26.65 3.50
CA PRO A 138 8.76 28.04 3.38
C PRO A 138 9.58 28.71 2.28
N VAL A 139 8.91 29.24 1.25
CA VAL A 139 9.54 30.13 0.28
C VAL A 139 9.94 31.39 1.05
N PRO A 140 11.24 31.78 1.09
CA PRO A 140 11.61 33.01 1.76
C PRO A 140 10.95 34.17 1.01
N SER A 141 10.06 34.90 1.70
CA SER A 141 9.51 36.15 1.21
C SER A 141 10.66 37.11 0.95
N THR A 142 10.95 37.38 -0.33
CA THR A 142 11.85 38.47 -0.72
C THR A 142 11.26 39.76 -0.18
N GLN A 143 11.80 40.25 0.94
CA GLN A 143 11.58 41.63 1.37
C GLN A 143 12.14 42.51 0.25
N SER A 144 11.26 43.16 -0.49
CA SER A 144 11.63 44.22 -1.41
C SER A 144 12.17 45.38 -0.56
N SER A 145 13.50 45.49 -0.45
CA SER A 145 14.14 46.74 -0.07
C SER A 145 13.88 47.76 -1.17
N LYS A 146 12.81 48.56 -1.03
CA LYS A 146 12.75 49.84 -1.72
C LYS A 146 13.50 50.84 -0.84
N SER A 147 14.79 50.96 -1.12
CA SER A 147 15.59 52.14 -0.83
C SER A 147 15.61 52.99 -2.10
N ALA A 148 15.05 54.20 -2.01
CA ALA A 148 15.33 55.42 -2.78
C ALA A 148 14.08 56.30 -2.80
#